data_AF-A0A7V2FZP6-F1
#
_entry.id   AF-A0A7V2FZP6-F1
#
_cell.length_a   1.000
_cell.length_b   1.000
_cell.length_c   1.000
_cell.angle_alpha   90.00
_cell.angle_beta   90.00
_cell.angle_gamma   90.00
#
_symmetry.space_group_name_H-M   'P 1'
#
loop_
_entity.id
_entity.type
_entity.pdbx_description
1 polymer ?
#
loop_
_entity_poly.entity_id
_entity_poly.type
_entity_poly.pdbx_seq_one_letter_code
_entity_poly.pdbx_strand_id
1 'polypeptide(L)' 'MVCGRLDIGSDEFRLYGDLDCDAEVDLSDFARFQVCFAGSGSPPAPACPSGAQPDRDGDGDVDLNDFLVFQRNFTGSF' A
#
# COMPACT_ATOMS: atom_id res chain seq x y z
N MET A 1 1.80 8.44 5.01
CA MET A 1 2.48 7.74 6.12
C MET A 1 3.51 6.84 5.48
N VAL A 2 4.80 7.07 5.73
CA VAL A 2 5.86 6.26 5.13
C VAL A 2 6.23 5.19 6.15
N CYS A 3 5.87 3.92 5.92
CA CYS A 3 6.45 2.82 6.68
C CYS A 3 7.95 2.79 6.40
N GLY A 4 8.75 2.91 7.45
CA GLY A 4 10.22 2.84 7.45
C GLY A 4 10.97 4.14 7.14
N ARG A 5 11.64 4.68 8.16
CA ARG A 5 12.93 5.39 8.05
C ARG A 5 13.72 5.19 9.35
N LEU A 6 14.18 3.97 9.65
CA LEU A 6 15.28 3.78 10.61
C LEU A 6 16.17 2.60 10.21
N ASP A 7 17.42 2.94 9.91
CA ASP A 7 18.51 2.03 9.57
C ASP A 7 19.00 1.31 10.83
N ILE A 8 18.75 0.00 11.01
CA ILE A 8 19.60 -0.98 11.74
C ILE A 8 18.99 -2.40 11.57
N GLY A 9 19.73 -3.28 10.88
CA GLY A 9 19.87 -4.73 11.13
C GLY A 9 18.65 -5.63 11.38
N SER A 10 18.48 -6.58 10.45
CA SER A 10 17.61 -7.78 10.44
C SER A 10 16.09 -7.56 10.34
N ASP A 11 15.63 -7.53 9.09
CA ASP A 11 14.26 -7.82 8.62
C ASP A 11 13.12 -6.81 8.91
N GLU A 12 13.26 -5.53 8.52
CA GLU A 12 12.09 -4.79 8.00
C GLU A 12 11.87 -5.21 6.54
N PHE A 13 11.30 -6.40 6.35
CA PHE A 13 10.76 -6.79 5.06
C PHE A 13 9.56 -5.87 4.81
N ARG A 14 9.79 -4.76 4.10
CA ARG A 14 8.74 -3.84 3.67
C ARG A 14 7.71 -4.64 2.88
N LEU A 15 6.63 -5.06 3.53
CA LEU A 15 5.59 -5.85 2.89
C LEU A 15 4.86 -4.94 1.91
N TYR A 16 4.89 -5.29 0.63
CA TYR A 16 4.13 -4.55 -0.36
C TYR A 16 2.64 -4.74 -0.10
N GLY A 17 2.01 -3.70 0.42
CA GLY A 17 0.61 -3.74 0.83
C GLY A 17 0.40 -3.28 2.26
N ASP A 18 1.45 -3.24 3.09
CA ASP A 18 1.41 -2.64 4.43
C ASP A 18 1.37 -1.11 4.28
N LEU A 19 0.19 -0.55 4.47
CA LEU A 19 -0.14 0.86 4.32
C LEU A 19 -0.42 1.54 5.67
N ASP A 20 -0.57 0.77 6.75
CA ASP A 20 -0.79 1.28 8.10
C ASP A 20 0.41 1.10 9.06
N CYS A 21 1.42 0.36 8.61
CA CYS A 21 2.71 0.12 9.24
C CYS A 21 2.66 -0.77 10.49
N ASP A 22 1.78 -1.76 10.49
CA ASP A 22 1.68 -2.76 11.56
C ASP A 22 2.44 -4.07 11.26
N ALA A 23 3.12 -4.13 10.10
CA ALA A 23 3.90 -5.26 9.62
C ALA A 23 3.08 -6.47 9.13
N GLU A 24 1.79 -6.30 8.87
CA GLU A 24 0.94 -7.25 8.17
C GLU A 24 0.37 -6.63 6.88
N VAL A 25 -0.36 -7.42 6.09
CA VAL A 25 -1.14 -6.89 4.95
C VAL A 25 -2.56 -7.40 5.09
N ASP A 26 -3.46 -6.58 5.60
CA ASP A 26 -4.81 -7.01 5.97
C ASP A 26 -5.91 -6.00 5.58
N LEU A 27 -7.10 -6.13 6.19
CA LEU A 27 -8.24 -5.27 5.88
C LEU A 27 -8.03 -3.81 6.30
N SER A 28 -7.21 -3.54 7.32
CA SER A 28 -6.84 -2.19 7.74
C SER A 28 -6.03 -1.50 6.64
N ASP A 29 -5.13 -2.24 6.00
CA ASP A 29 -4.41 -1.76 4.82
C ASP A 29 -5.30 -1.59 3.61
N PHE A 30 -6.20 -2.55 3.36
CA PHE A 30 -7.17 -2.43 2.27
C PHE A 30 -8.01 -1.16 2.43
N ALA A 31 -8.40 -0.83 3.67
CA ALA A 31 -9.15 0.38 3.96
C ALA A 31 -8.37 1.66 3.60
N ARG A 32 -7.03 1.62 3.63
CA ARG A 32 -6.16 2.71 3.17
C ARG A 32 -5.93 2.68 1.67
N PHE A 33 -5.79 1.50 1.08
CA PHE A 33 -5.65 1.30 -0.35
C PHE A 33 -6.85 1.91 -1.10
N GLN A 34 -8.08 1.57 -0.69
CA GLN A 34 -9.30 2.04 -1.34
C GLN A 34 -9.47 3.58 -1.32
N VAL A 35 -8.84 4.29 -0.37
CA VAL A 35 -8.88 5.75 -0.30
C VAL A 35 -8.09 6.39 -1.45
N CYS A 36 -7.09 5.68 -1.97
CA CYS A 36 -6.24 6.14 -3.06
C CYS A 36 -6.69 5.65 -4.44
N PHE A 37 -7.49 4.58 -4.49
CA PHE A 37 -7.94 3.98 -5.74
C PHE A 37 -8.72 4.97 -6.61
N ALA A 38 -8.25 5.18 -7.83
CA ALA A 38 -8.88 6.02 -8.84
C ALA A 38 -9.09 5.31 -10.18
N GLY A 39 -8.42 4.17 -10.39
CA GLY A 39 -8.47 3.39 -11.62
C GLY A 39 -7.41 3.80 -12.64
N SER A 40 -7.17 2.90 -13.59
CA SER A 40 -6.09 3.01 -14.58
C SER A 40 -6.12 4.32 -15.38
N GLY A 41 -4.95 4.91 -15.57
CA GLY A 41 -4.72 6.18 -16.24
C GLY A 41 -5.19 7.41 -15.47
N SER A 42 -5.68 7.26 -14.25
CA SER A 42 -6.12 8.37 -13.41
C SER A 42 -5.11 8.62 -12.29
N PRO A 43 -4.76 9.88 -11.98
CA PRO A 43 -3.94 10.14 -10.81
C PRO A 43 -4.61 9.58 -9.54
N PRO A 44 -3.84 9.21 -8.51
CA PRO A 44 -4.38 8.74 -7.25
C PRO A 44 -5.51 9.66 -6.74
N ALA A 45 -6.54 9.07 -6.14
CA ALA A 45 -7.71 9.81 -5.71
C ALA A 45 -7.32 11.00 -4.81
N PRO A 46 -8.02 12.16 -4.86
CA PRO A 46 -7.63 13.34 -4.09
C PRO A 46 -7.59 13.14 -2.56
N ALA A 47 -8.28 12.12 -2.06
CA ALA A 47 -8.26 11.73 -0.65
C ALA A 47 -7.02 10.92 -0.27
N CYS A 48 -6.18 10.53 -1.22
CA CYS A 48 -5.01 9.72 -0.98
C CYS A 48 -4.04 10.43 -0.03
N PRO A 49 -3.71 9.85 1.14
CA PRO A 49 -2.87 10.53 2.12
C PRO A 49 -1.46 10.81 1.60
N SER A 50 -0.93 12.01 1.88
CA SER A 50 0.44 12.37 1.54
C SER A 50 1.46 11.34 2.06
N GLY A 51 2.31 10.86 1.15
CA GLY A 51 3.33 9.86 1.44
C GLY A 51 2.81 8.45 1.70
N ALA A 52 1.51 8.17 1.47
CA ALA A 52 1.08 6.80 1.24
C ALA A 52 1.76 6.27 -0.04
N GLN A 53 1.98 4.96 -0.11
CA GLN A 53 2.62 4.33 -1.27
C GLN A 53 1.74 3.20 -1.81
N PRO A 54 0.50 3.49 -2.23
CA PRO A 54 -0.45 2.50 -2.76
C PRO A 54 -0.12 2.03 -4.19
N ASP A 55 0.57 2.87 -4.98
CA ASP A 55 1.12 2.56 -6.30
C ASP A 55 2.33 1.63 -6.10
N ARG A 56 2.12 0.35 -6.37
CA ARG A 56 3.07 -0.75 -6.15
C ARG A 56 3.53 -1.40 -7.43
N ASP A 57 2.87 -1.17 -8.56
CA ASP A 57 3.41 -1.56 -9.86
C ASP A 57 4.26 -0.46 -10.53
N GLY A 58 4.16 0.79 -10.04
CA GLY A 58 5.03 1.91 -10.37
C GLY A 58 4.64 2.66 -11.63
N ASP A 59 3.40 2.55 -12.09
CA ASP A 59 2.94 3.19 -13.32
C ASP A 59 2.33 4.60 -13.14
N GLY A 60 2.20 5.05 -11.88
CA GLY A 60 1.78 6.40 -11.53
C GLY A 60 0.29 6.55 -11.26
N ASP A 61 -0.48 5.47 -11.23
CA ASP A 61 -1.85 5.45 -10.76
C ASP A 61 -2.08 4.48 -9.59
N VAL A 62 -3.33 4.36 -9.15
CA VAL A 62 -3.72 3.38 -8.12
C VAL A 62 -4.92 2.61 -8.64
N ASP A 63 -4.67 1.39 -9.07
CA ASP A 63 -5.63 0.58 -9.81
C ASP A 63 -5.60 -0.91 -9.47
N LEU A 64 -6.12 -1.75 -10.36
CA LEU A 64 -6.21 -3.19 -10.14
C LEU A 64 -4.85 -3.89 -10.21
N ASN A 65 -3.85 -3.38 -10.94
CA ASN A 65 -2.51 -3.94 -10.97
C ASN A 65 -1.80 -3.77 -9.62
N ASP A 66 -2.00 -2.64 -8.95
CA ASP A 66 -1.55 -2.44 -7.56
C ASP A 66 -2.26 -3.40 -6.62
N PHE A 67 -3.56 -3.60 -6.82
CA PHE A 67 -4.33 -4.58 -6.07
C PHE A 67 -3.83 -6.01 -6.30
N LEU A 68 -3.25 -6.34 -7.46
CA LEU A 68 -2.56 -7.63 -7.67
C LEU A 68 -1.33 -7.76 -6.77
N VAL A 69 -0.60 -6.68 -6.50
CA VAL A 69 0.52 -6.68 -5.56
C VAL A 69 0.01 -6.84 -4.12
N PHE A 70 -1.02 -6.09 -3.76
CA PHE A 70 -1.66 -6.15 -2.44
C PHE A 70 -2.14 -7.57 -2.12
N GLN A 71 -2.97 -8.17 -2.97
CA GLN A 71 -3.59 -9.47 -2.70
C GLN A 71 -2.58 -10.63 -2.60
N ARG A 72 -1.39 -10.49 -3.22
CA ARG A 72 -0.32 -11.50 -3.10
C ARG A 72 0.28 -11.56 -1.69
N ASN A 73 0.20 -10.46 -0.94
CA ASN A 73 0.74 -10.36 0.41
C ASN A 73 -0.35 -10.45 1.48
N PHE A 74 -1.63 -10.42 1.11
CA PHE A 74 -2.76 -10.35 2.02
C PHE A 74 -2.79 -11.55 3.00
N THR A 75 -2.72 -11.26 4.30
CA THR A 75 -2.63 -12.26 5.38
C THR A 75 -3.96 -12.48 6.10
N GLY A 76 -4.94 -11.57 6.01
CA GLY A 76 -6.26 -11.77 6.59
C GLY A 76 -6.96 -10.51 7.08
N SER A 77 -7.57 -10.57 8.27
CA SER A 77 -8.42 -9.51 8.86
C SER A 77 -8.03 -9.22 10.30
N PHE A 78 -6.74 -9.36 10.63
CA PHE A 78 -6.29 -9.24 12.02
C PHE A 78 -6.24 -7.79 12.51
#